data_AF-A0A9D6KL35-F1
#
_entry.id   AF-A0A9D6KL35-F1
#
_cell.length_a   1.000
_cell.length_b   1.000
_cell.length_c   1.000
_cell.angle_alpha   90.00
_cell.angle_beta   90.00
_cell.angle_gamma   90.00
#
_symmetry.space_group_name_H-M   'P 1'
#
loop_
_entity.id
_entity.type
_entity.pdbx_description
1 polymer ?
#
loop_
_entity_poly.entity_id
_entity_poly.type
_entity_poly.pdbx_seq_one_letter_code
_entity_poly.pdbx_strand_id
1 'polypeptide(L)' 'MKGFILAAAATAALLVVIVARASAHGGGLDAYGCHHNRKAGGYHCHRGSLAGQSFSSKEEMLKALDTSKARVTPK' A
#
# COMPACT_ATOMS: atom_id res chain seq x y z
N MET A 1 -41.14 9.39 20.81
CA MET A 1 -40.79 9.32 19.36
C MET A 1 -39.67 10.28 18.98
N LYS A 2 -39.81 11.60 19.16
CA LYS A 2 -38.78 12.60 18.77
C LYS A 2 -37.40 12.40 19.43
N GLY A 3 -37.34 12.08 20.72
CA GLY A 3 -36.08 11.77 21.42
C GLY A 3 -35.40 10.49 20.93
N PHE A 4 -36.18 9.49 20.51
CA PHE A 4 -35.65 8.26 19.93
C PHE A 4 -35.05 8.49 18.54
N ILE A 5 -35.69 9.35 17.74
CA ILE A 5 -35.19 9.78 16.42
C ILE A 5 -33.88 10.57 16.57
N LEU A 6 -33.79 11.48 17.54
CA LEU A 6 -32.57 12.24 17.81
C LEU A 6 -31.41 11.34 18.27
N ALA A 7 -31.66 10.38 19.17
CA ALA A 7 -30.66 9.43 19.62
C ALA A 7 -30.17 8.50 18.49
N ALA A 8 -31.09 8.05 17.63
CA ALA A 8 -30.74 7.25 16.45
C ALA A 8 -29.90 8.05 15.45
N ALA A 9 -30.25 9.32 15.21
CA ALA A 9 -29.50 10.21 14.32
C ALA A 9 -28.09 10.50 14.85
N ALA A 10 -27.94 10.75 16.16
CA ALA A 10 -26.65 10.96 16.80
C ALA A 10 -25.75 9.71 16.70
N THR A 11 -26.33 8.53 16.94
CA THR A 11 -25.61 7.25 16.80
C THR A 11 -25.17 7.01 15.36
N ALA A 12 -26.05 7.25 14.38
CA ALA A 12 -25.71 7.11 12.97
C ALA A 12 -24.60 8.07 12.52
N ALA A 13 -24.65 9.34 12.95
CA ALA A 13 -23.62 10.32 12.66
C ALA A 13 -22.26 9.92 13.26
N LEU A 14 -22.25 9.40 14.50
CA LEU A 14 -21.03 8.89 15.14
C LEU A 14 -20.43 7.72 14.36
N LEU A 15 -21.25 6.78 13.91
CA LEU A 15 -20.77 5.65 13.09
C LEU A 15 -20.09 6.13 11.80
N VAL A 16 -20.70 7.08 11.08
CA VAL A 16 -20.12 7.65 9.84
C VAL A 16 -18.76 8.28 10.11
N VAL A 17 -18.62 9.04 11.20
CA VAL A 17 -17.34 9.66 11.57
C VAL A 17 -16.25 8.62 11.84
N ILE A 18 -16.60 7.48 12.45
CA ILE A 18 -15.64 6.39 12.73
C ILE A 18 -15.18 5.72 11.44
N VAL A 19 -16.08 5.38 10.51
CA VAL A 19 -15.69 4.70 9.25
C VAL A 19 -14.85 5.61 8.36
N ALA A 20 -15.09 6.92 8.40
CA ALA A 20 -14.33 7.90 7.63
C ALA A 20 -12.85 8.01 8.06
N ARG A 21 -12.45 7.41 9.19
CA ARG A 21 -11.05 7.40 9.68
C ARG A 21 -10.31 6.11 9.32
N ALA A 22 -10.84 5.28 8.43
CA ALA A 22 -10.11 4.13 7.91
C ALA A 22 -8.89 4.60 7.09
N SER A 23 -7.69 4.30 7.57
CA SER A 23 -6.45 4.56 6.83
C SER A 23 -6.16 3.39 5.89
N ALA A 24 -6.05 3.67 4.59
CA ALA A 24 -5.59 2.68 3.63
C ALA A 24 -4.10 2.39 3.88
N HIS A 25 -3.79 1.24 4.48
CA HIS A 25 -2.42 0.76 4.55
C HIS A 25 -2.00 0.18 3.19
N GLY A 26 -0.77 0.46 2.76
CA GLY A 26 -0.19 -0.22 1.60
C GLY A 26 -0.19 -1.74 1.80
N GLY A 27 -0.26 -2.50 0.71
CA GLY A 27 -0.03 -3.94 0.75
C GLY A 27 1.37 -4.28 1.27
N GLY A 28 1.62 -5.56 1.55
CA GLY A 28 2.94 -6.02 1.97
C GLY A 28 3.99 -5.78 0.87
N LEU A 29 5.08 -5.11 1.23
CA LEU A 29 6.30 -5.01 0.42
C LEU A 29 7.28 -6.08 0.90
N ASP A 30 8.10 -6.59 -0.01
CA ASP A 30 9.22 -7.45 0.36
C ASP A 30 10.44 -6.65 0.85
N ALA A 31 11.53 -7.36 1.13
CA ALA A 31 12.76 -6.78 1.66
C ALA A 31 13.38 -5.70 0.75
N TYR A 32 13.06 -5.69 -0.55
CA TYR A 32 13.54 -4.68 -1.50
C TYR A 32 12.64 -3.44 -1.53
N GLY A 33 11.51 -3.45 -0.81
CA GLY A 33 10.54 -2.37 -0.84
C GLY A 33 9.57 -2.46 -2.03
N CYS A 34 9.42 -3.64 -2.62
CA CYS A 34 8.61 -3.88 -3.82
C CYS A 34 7.53 -4.95 -3.57
N HIS A 35 6.53 -5.05 -4.44
CA HIS A 35 5.49 -6.08 -4.35
C HIS A 35 5.26 -6.78 -5.69
N HIS A 36 4.85 -8.05 -5.62
CA HIS A 36 4.42 -8.81 -6.79
C HIS A 36 2.92 -8.62 -7.04
N ASN A 37 2.56 -8.26 -8.27
CA ASN A 37 1.17 -8.29 -8.70
C ASN A 37 0.84 -9.69 -9.22
N ARG A 38 0.25 -10.54 -8.37
CA ARG A 38 -0.07 -11.93 -8.74
C ARG A 38 -1.14 -12.08 -9.81
N LYS A 39 -1.94 -11.03 -10.06
CA LYS A 39 -3.04 -11.08 -11.03
C LYS A 39 -2.59 -10.68 -12.42
N ALA A 40 -1.89 -9.56 -12.54
CA ALA A 40 -1.45 -9.02 -13.83
C ALA A 40 0.00 -9.41 -14.19
N GLY A 41 0.74 -10.00 -13.26
CA GLY A 41 2.19 -10.10 -13.36
C GLY A 41 2.87 -8.77 -13.04
N GLY A 42 4.20 -8.79 -12.97
CA GLY A 42 5.00 -7.61 -12.68
C GLY A 42 5.38 -7.43 -11.21
N TYR A 43 6.28 -6.48 -11.00
CA TYR A 43 6.97 -6.25 -9.74
C TYR A 43 7.19 -4.74 -9.54
N HIS A 44 6.51 -4.16 -8.55
CA HIS A 44 6.41 -2.71 -8.39
C HIS A 44 7.03 -2.24 -7.08
N CYS A 45 7.94 -1.29 -7.16
CA CYS A 45 8.70 -0.78 -6.03
C CYS A 45 8.06 0.49 -5.45
N HIS A 46 7.85 0.51 -4.13
CA HIS A 46 7.27 1.65 -3.41
C HIS A 46 8.25 2.31 -2.45
N ARG A 47 9.37 1.65 -2.13
CA ARG A 47 10.42 2.14 -1.21
C ARG A 47 11.80 1.87 -1.80
N GLY A 48 12.82 2.56 -1.29
CA GLY A 48 14.21 2.39 -1.72
C GLY A 48 14.57 3.16 -2.99
N SER A 49 15.74 2.89 -3.56
CA SER A 49 16.27 3.62 -4.74
C SER A 49 15.46 3.39 -6.02
N LEU A 50 14.61 2.36 -6.04
CA LEU A 50 13.76 2.03 -7.17
C LEU A 50 12.29 2.42 -6.91
N ALA A 51 11.99 3.22 -5.89
CA ALA A 51 10.61 3.66 -5.61
C ALA A 51 9.97 4.32 -6.84
N GLY A 52 8.74 3.89 -7.17
CA GLY A 52 8.01 4.32 -8.36
C GLY A 52 8.31 3.52 -9.62
N GLN A 53 9.34 2.68 -9.63
CA GLN A 53 9.67 1.85 -10.78
C GLN A 53 8.86 0.55 -10.79
N SER A 54 8.67 0.03 -12.01
CA SER A 54 7.93 -1.20 -12.29
C SER A 54 8.78 -2.08 -13.19
N PHE A 55 8.81 -3.37 -12.88
CA PHE A 55 9.58 -4.38 -13.61
C PHE A 55 8.66 -5.53 -14.02
N SER A 56 9.03 -6.28 -15.05
CA SER A 56 8.32 -7.50 -15.44
C SER A 56 8.50 -8.62 -14.41
N SER A 57 9.65 -8.65 -13.71
CA SER A 57 9.93 -9.61 -12.64
C SER A 57 10.90 -9.07 -11.60
N LYS A 58 11.06 -9.81 -10.50
CA LYS A 58 12.07 -9.52 -9.47
C LYS A 58 13.49 -9.64 -10.02
N GLU A 59 13.76 -10.59 -10.91
CA GLU A 59 15.07 -10.78 -11.53
C GLU A 59 15.48 -9.57 -12.38
N GLU A 60 14.54 -8.97 -13.11
CA GLU A 60 14.79 -7.75 -13.87
C GLU A 60 15.12 -6.57 -12.93
N MET A 61 14.39 -6.44 -11.82
CA MET A 61 14.69 -5.46 -10.78
C MET A 61 16.10 -5.65 -10.20
N LEU A 62 16.51 -6.90 -9.91
CA LEU A 62 17.85 -7.19 -9.40
C LEU A 62 18.95 -6.77 -10.38
N LYS A 63 18.77 -7.03 -11.68
CA LYS A 63 19.70 -6.54 -12.72
C LYS A 63 19.76 -5.01 -12.78
N ALA A 64 18.64 -4.32 -12.57
CA ALA A 64 18.59 -2.87 -12.51
C ALA A 64 19.33 -2.32 -11.28
N LEU A 65 19.25 -2.99 -10.13
CA LEU A 65 20.05 -2.65 -8.94
C LEU A 65 21.55 -2.81 -9.19
N ASP A 66 21.95 -3.92 -9.81
CA ASP A 66 23.36 -4.21 -10.12
C ASP A 66 23.95 -3.16 -11.06
N THR A 67 23.18 -2.74 -12.07
CA THR A 67 23.59 -1.72 -13.04
C THR A 67 23.67 -0.33 -12.42
N SER A 68 22.79 -0.01 -11.48
CA SER A 68 22.69 1.33 -10.90
C SER A 68 23.77 1.62 -9.85
N LYS A 69 24.57 0.62 -9.43
CA LYS A 69 25.42 0.68 -8.22
C LYS A 69 24.65 1.12 -6.96
N ALA A 70 23.32 1.08 -7.02
CA ALA A 70 22.43 1.46 -5.94
C ALA A 70 22.34 0.25 -5.02
N ARG A 71 23.24 0.17 -4.03
CA ARG A 71 23.18 -0.89 -3.03
C ARG A 71 21.91 -0.70 -2.18
N VAL A 72 20.82 -1.31 -2.62
CA VAL A 72 19.67 -1.58 -1.74
C VAL A 72 19.97 -2.91 -1.09
N THR A 73 20.45 -2.87 0.14
CA THR A 73 20.46 -4.08 0.98
C THR A 73 19.01 -4.43 1.27
N PRO A 74 18.55 -5.65 0.93
CA PRO A 74 17.23 -6.10 1.36
C PRO A 74 17.12 -5.94 2.88
N LYS A 75 16.05 -5.31 3.32
CA LYS A 75 15.80 -4.95 4.72
C LYS A 75 15.47 -6.17 5.58
#